data_AF-F4KLX3-F1
#
_entry.id   AF-F4KLX3-F1
#
_cell.length_a   1.000
_cell.length_b   1.000
_cell.length_c   1.000
_cell.angle_alpha   90.00
_cell.angle_beta   90.00
_cell.angle_gamma   90.00
#
_symmetry.space_group_name_H-M   'P 1'
#
loop_
_entity.id
_entity.type
_entity.pdbx_description
1 polymer ?
#
loop_
_entity_poly.entity_id
_entity_poly.type
_entity_poly.pdbx_seq_one_letter_code
_entity_poly.pdbx_strand_id
1 'polypeptide(L)'
;MKQYYRTTIWRFVAGLVITLCGAATMSLRAQEQQVITIQTKFNVGDSVYMKVVSKDGAEVRATGLSAPILEQTWRKYALTDQTVTITGPVKYLATFKNGVTDITFDHANYLDRIDCEENELTHLDFSNAPQLTMIFCHKNQLTSLDISQCDKLTWVNCSENKLSQIDLANKPALSQFVCSENPLTEFNASGATALKALECTHCGLTSLDLSANKQLQGVACGYNQLTELITTGCTKLNTIYCERNKLQSLDLSTLTALQSLNCYLNEITTLDFSACSSAHQLYLENNKISREQMLALVKSLPITSANAEKPAQIAVYDESYPLEENVCSKEAVQIARDKNWAVLYYTKDKKYAPYNGADDQNIERPWQATKPIVYPTVTSQSLHLTDPNVPSVTCYTVTGEHLFTISDPGDTLDVSTLPEGAYILQAGDLVTRFEIRR
;
A
#
# COMPACT_ATOMS: atom_id res chain seq x y z
N MET A 1 -3.43 75.95 48.10
CA MET A 1 -3.57 75.58 46.66
C MET A 1 -2.54 74.60 46.10
N LYS A 2 -1.50 74.15 46.82
CA LYS A 2 -0.49 73.21 46.28
C LYS A 2 -0.68 71.72 46.64
N GLN A 3 -1.65 71.37 47.49
CA GLN A 3 -1.86 70.00 47.95
C GLN A 3 -3.03 69.26 47.28
N TYR A 4 -3.82 69.95 46.44
CA TYR A 4 -4.99 69.39 45.75
C TYR A 4 -4.72 68.94 44.29
N TYR A 5 -3.55 69.25 43.72
CA TYR A 5 -3.19 68.88 42.34
C TYR A 5 -2.39 67.58 42.20
N ARG A 6 -1.81 67.06 43.29
CA ARG A 6 -0.98 65.83 43.25
C ARG A 6 -1.79 64.53 43.31
N THR A 7 -3.00 64.54 43.87
CA THR A 7 -3.86 63.37 44.00
C THR A 7 -4.70 63.10 42.75
N THR A 8 -5.01 64.13 41.95
CA THR A 8 -5.79 63.98 40.70
C THR A 8 -4.94 63.46 39.54
N ILE A 9 -3.67 63.88 39.44
CA ILE A 9 -2.75 63.45 38.36
C ILE A 9 -2.33 61.97 38.55
N TRP A 10 -2.15 61.49 39.78
CA TRP A 10 -1.84 60.07 40.02
C TRP A 10 -3.02 59.13 39.73
N ARG A 11 -4.27 59.57 39.93
CA ARG A 11 -5.45 58.78 39.56
C ARG A 11 -5.66 58.70 38.04
N PHE A 12 -5.31 59.76 37.31
CA PHE A 12 -5.34 59.75 35.84
C PHE A 12 -4.19 58.94 35.23
N VAL A 13 -2.96 59.04 35.75
CA VAL A 13 -1.82 58.27 35.24
C VAL A 13 -1.94 56.78 35.61
N ALA A 14 -2.42 56.44 36.82
CA ALA A 14 -2.69 55.05 37.18
C ALA A 14 -3.85 54.46 36.36
N GLY A 15 -4.91 55.23 36.10
CA GLY A 15 -6.01 54.83 35.22
C GLY A 15 -5.55 54.59 33.78
N LEU A 16 -4.73 55.49 33.21
CA LEU A 16 -4.22 55.36 31.84
C LEU A 16 -3.24 54.19 31.69
N VAL A 17 -2.35 53.98 32.66
CA VAL A 17 -1.38 52.86 32.65
C VAL A 17 -2.07 51.51 32.84
N ILE A 18 -3.10 51.42 33.69
CA ILE A 18 -3.92 50.18 33.84
C ILE A 18 -4.72 49.91 32.57
N THR A 19 -5.24 50.94 31.90
CA THR A 19 -6.03 50.78 30.66
C THR A 19 -5.14 50.41 29.47
N LEU A 20 -3.92 50.98 29.37
CA LEU A 20 -2.92 50.63 28.35
C LEU A 20 -2.31 49.24 28.57
N CYS A 21 -2.00 48.85 29.82
CA CYS A 21 -1.59 47.49 30.14
C CYS A 21 -2.72 46.47 29.90
N GLY A 22 -3.97 46.82 30.21
CA GLY A 22 -5.16 45.98 29.93
C GLY A 22 -5.43 45.79 28.44
N ALA A 23 -5.31 46.85 27.64
CA ALA A 23 -5.46 46.78 26.19
C ALA A 23 -4.28 46.03 25.52
N ALA A 24 -3.05 46.24 25.99
CA ALA A 24 -1.89 45.51 25.49
C ALA A 24 -1.91 44.02 25.87
N THR A 25 -2.36 43.67 27.09
CA THR A 25 -2.53 42.27 27.51
C THR A 25 -3.73 41.58 26.87
N MET A 26 -4.83 42.30 26.59
CA MET A 26 -5.91 41.76 25.73
C MET A 26 -5.46 41.59 24.29
N SER A 27 -4.66 42.52 23.74
CA SER A 27 -4.07 42.43 22.40
C SER A 27 -3.06 41.28 22.28
N LEU A 28 -2.24 41.03 23.30
CA LEU A 28 -1.34 39.88 23.38
C LEU A 28 -2.11 38.55 23.53
N ARG A 29 -3.15 38.51 24.39
CA ARG A 29 -4.02 37.34 24.53
C ARG A 29 -4.81 37.01 23.26
N ALA A 30 -5.18 38.02 22.47
CA ALA A 30 -5.86 37.83 21.19
C ALA A 30 -4.92 37.26 20.11
N GLN A 31 -3.61 37.48 20.22
CA GLN A 31 -2.60 36.95 19.30
C GLN A 31 -2.12 35.52 19.64
N GLU A 32 -2.39 35.01 20.84
CA GLU A 32 -1.99 33.64 21.27
C GLU A 32 -3.15 32.62 21.23
N GLN A 33 -4.31 33.02 20.72
CA GLN A 33 -5.49 32.15 20.72
C GLN A 33 -5.47 31.26 19.48
N GLN A 34 -5.56 29.94 19.67
CA GLN A 34 -5.68 28.97 18.58
C GLN A 34 -6.85 29.34 17.66
N VAL A 35 -6.56 29.41 16.36
CA VAL A 35 -7.56 29.62 15.30
C VAL A 35 -7.44 28.49 14.28
N ILE A 36 -8.58 27.92 13.91
CA ILE A 36 -8.71 26.98 12.80
C ILE A 36 -9.71 27.58 11.82
N THR A 37 -9.30 27.76 10.56
CA THR A 37 -10.18 28.26 9.50
C THR A 37 -10.44 27.16 8.50
N ILE A 38 -11.71 26.95 8.16
CA ILE A 38 -12.18 25.91 7.24
C ILE A 38 -12.92 26.60 6.10
N GLN A 39 -12.50 26.32 4.87
CA GLN A 39 -13.22 26.72 3.66
C GLN A 39 -14.00 25.53 3.10
N THR A 40 -15.27 25.73 2.79
CA THR A 40 -16.11 24.71 2.16
C THR A 40 -16.71 25.23 0.86
N LYS A 41 -16.86 24.33 -0.11
CA LYS A 41 -17.57 24.62 -1.36
C LYS A 41 -19.10 24.64 -1.22
N PHE A 42 -19.63 24.18 -0.09
CA PHE A 42 -21.08 24.20 0.16
C PHE A 42 -21.57 25.64 0.25
N ASN A 43 -22.83 25.88 -0.11
CA ASN A 43 -23.40 27.22 -0.14
C ASN A 43 -23.88 27.65 1.26
N VAL A 44 -24.03 28.95 1.45
CA VAL A 44 -24.73 29.47 2.63
C VAL A 44 -26.14 28.87 2.71
N GLY A 45 -26.51 28.37 3.89
CA GLY A 45 -27.75 27.63 4.13
C GLY A 45 -27.62 26.11 4.02
N ASP A 46 -26.61 25.60 3.30
CA ASP A 46 -26.29 24.17 3.31
C ASP A 46 -25.79 23.74 4.70
N SER A 47 -25.79 22.44 4.96
CA SER A 47 -25.43 21.92 6.26
C SER A 47 -24.08 21.21 6.25
N VAL A 48 -23.30 21.46 7.29
CA VAL A 48 -22.08 20.72 7.62
C VAL A 48 -22.27 19.92 8.90
N TYR A 49 -21.58 18.79 9.01
CA TYR A 49 -21.59 17.93 10.19
C TYR A 49 -20.22 17.93 10.84
N MET A 50 -20.12 18.46 12.05
CA MET A 50 -18.83 18.69 12.70
C MET A 50 -18.87 18.26 14.16
N LYS A 51 -17.72 17.80 14.65
CA LYS A 51 -17.46 17.60 16.07
C LYS A 51 -16.25 18.44 16.47
N VAL A 52 -16.40 19.19 17.54
CA VAL A 52 -15.32 19.98 18.12
C VAL A 52 -15.25 19.65 19.61
N VAL A 53 -14.06 19.33 20.08
CA VAL A 53 -13.79 19.07 21.50
C VAL A 53 -12.74 20.06 21.95
N SER A 54 -13.06 20.83 22.98
CA SER A 54 -12.13 21.75 23.62
C SER A 54 -11.13 21.00 24.49
N LYS A 55 -10.01 21.66 24.78
CA LYS A 55 -9.14 21.28 25.87
C LYS A 55 -9.81 21.61 27.20
N ASP A 56 -9.94 20.60 28.05
CA ASP A 56 -10.39 20.73 29.45
C ASP A 56 -11.75 21.47 29.63
N GLY A 57 -12.64 21.42 28.63
CA GLY A 57 -13.94 22.10 28.67
C GLY A 57 -13.87 23.62 28.51
N ALA A 58 -12.74 24.14 28.02
CA ALA A 58 -12.56 25.57 27.80
C ALA A 58 -13.37 26.07 26.60
N GLU A 59 -13.88 27.31 26.69
CA GLU A 59 -14.78 27.87 25.69
C GLU A 59 -14.16 27.91 24.28
N VAL A 60 -14.90 27.35 23.30
CA VAL A 60 -14.61 27.46 21.87
C VAL A 60 -15.73 28.21 21.17
N ARG A 61 -15.37 29.18 20.33
CA ARG A 61 -16.31 29.99 19.53
C ARG A 61 -16.15 29.67 18.05
N ALA A 62 -17.22 29.88 17.28
CA ALA A 62 -17.14 29.81 15.83
C ALA A 62 -17.98 30.89 15.15
N THR A 63 -17.50 31.35 13.99
CA THR A 63 -18.26 32.12 13.01
C THR A 63 -18.50 31.27 11.76
N GLY A 64 -19.44 31.67 10.91
CA GLY A 64 -19.81 30.90 9.70
C GLY A 64 -20.82 29.76 9.95
N LEU A 65 -21.28 29.57 11.20
CA LEU A 65 -22.26 28.55 11.58
C LEU A 65 -23.52 29.20 12.18
N SER A 66 -24.67 28.59 11.94
CA SER A 66 -25.98 29.09 12.39
C SER A 66 -26.23 28.97 13.90
N ALA A 67 -25.36 28.29 14.63
CA ALA A 67 -25.44 28.12 16.07
C ALA A 67 -24.03 27.99 16.68
N PRO A 68 -23.86 28.33 17.97
CA PRO A 68 -22.60 28.11 18.68
C PRO A 68 -22.18 26.64 18.69
N ILE A 69 -20.88 26.39 18.75
CA ILE A 69 -20.34 25.03 18.90
C ILE A 69 -20.85 24.43 20.22
N LEU A 70 -21.44 23.23 20.14
CA LEU A 70 -21.66 22.39 21.31
C LEU A 70 -20.55 21.36 21.36
N GLU A 71 -19.76 21.40 22.42
CA GLU A 71 -18.59 20.55 22.58
C GLU A 71 -18.98 19.08 22.75
N GLN A 72 -18.00 18.18 22.51
CA GLN A 72 -18.05 16.73 22.84
C GLN A 72 -19.02 15.89 21.99
N THR A 73 -19.93 16.48 21.20
CA THR A 73 -20.87 15.75 20.32
C THR A 73 -20.72 16.13 18.86
N TRP A 74 -21.10 15.22 17.98
CA TRP A 74 -21.37 15.55 16.59
C TRP A 74 -22.62 16.43 16.50
N ARG A 75 -22.56 17.45 15.64
CA ARG A 75 -23.70 18.34 15.39
C ARG A 75 -23.75 18.79 13.95
N LYS A 76 -24.99 18.92 13.46
CA LYS A 76 -25.32 19.53 12.18
C LYS A 76 -25.47 21.03 12.35
N TYR A 77 -24.77 21.80 11.54
CA TYR A 77 -24.85 23.27 11.50
C TYR A 77 -25.25 23.70 10.10
N ALA A 78 -26.14 24.69 9.98
CA ALA A 78 -26.33 25.37 8.71
C ALA A 78 -25.21 26.41 8.56
N LEU A 79 -24.64 26.53 7.37
CA LEU A 79 -23.63 27.53 7.07
C LEU A 79 -24.27 28.92 7.00
N THR A 80 -23.65 29.88 7.66
CA THR A 80 -23.95 31.31 7.47
C THR A 80 -22.90 32.00 6.59
N ASP A 81 -21.77 31.33 6.36
CA ASP A 81 -20.66 31.74 5.50
C ASP A 81 -19.97 30.46 4.97
N GLN A 82 -19.30 30.52 3.82
CA GLN A 82 -18.49 29.41 3.29
C GLN A 82 -17.15 29.29 4.03
N THR A 83 -16.76 30.32 4.78
CA THR A 83 -15.67 30.32 5.74
C THR A 83 -16.18 30.06 7.15
N VAL A 84 -15.74 28.95 7.76
CA VAL A 84 -15.95 28.68 9.20
C VAL A 84 -14.65 28.94 9.94
N THR A 85 -14.66 29.88 10.88
CA THR A 85 -13.52 30.17 11.74
C THR A 85 -13.83 29.72 13.16
N ILE A 86 -13.00 28.85 13.70
CA ILE A 86 -13.10 28.33 15.07
C ILE A 86 -11.97 28.94 15.89
N THR A 87 -12.31 29.58 17.00
CA THR A 87 -11.36 30.26 17.88
C THR A 87 -11.48 29.73 19.30
N GLY A 88 -10.35 29.37 19.89
CA GLY A 88 -10.28 28.78 21.23
C GLY A 88 -9.44 27.50 21.26
N PRO A 89 -9.21 26.93 22.45
CA PRO A 89 -8.31 25.80 22.62
C PRO A 89 -8.95 24.49 22.14
N VAL A 90 -8.98 24.28 20.82
CA VAL A 90 -9.54 23.07 20.20
C VAL A 90 -8.54 21.92 20.34
N LYS A 91 -8.97 20.86 21.00
CA LYS A 91 -8.22 19.62 21.18
C LYS A 91 -8.46 18.64 20.05
N TYR A 92 -9.72 18.45 19.65
CA TYR A 92 -10.10 17.57 18.55
C TYR A 92 -11.09 18.26 17.62
N LEU A 93 -10.79 18.25 16.33
CA LEU A 93 -11.67 18.69 15.25
C LEU A 93 -12.00 17.51 14.33
N ALA A 94 -13.29 17.30 14.06
CA ALA A 94 -13.76 16.37 13.04
C ALA A 94 -14.70 17.09 12.06
N THR A 95 -14.41 16.97 10.77
CA THR A 95 -15.17 17.58 9.67
C THR A 95 -15.23 16.63 8.47
N PHE A 96 -15.95 15.53 8.62
CA PHE A 96 -16.16 14.53 7.57
C PHE A 96 -17.17 14.99 6.53
N LYS A 97 -16.87 14.79 5.23
CA LYS A 97 -17.84 14.92 4.12
C LYS A 97 -18.57 16.27 4.07
N ASN A 98 -17.83 17.35 4.32
CA ASN A 98 -18.36 18.70 4.37
C ASN A 98 -17.96 19.54 3.14
N GLY A 99 -17.46 18.90 2.08
CA GLY A 99 -16.97 19.60 0.89
C GLY A 99 -15.86 20.60 1.22
N VAL A 100 -15.06 20.30 2.25
CA VAL A 100 -13.98 21.18 2.70
C VAL A 100 -12.91 21.22 1.62
N THR A 101 -12.53 22.43 1.19
CA THR A 101 -11.51 22.66 0.17
C THR A 101 -10.19 23.12 0.76
N ASP A 102 -10.23 23.70 1.97
CA ASP A 102 -9.04 24.21 2.66
C ASP A 102 -9.22 24.20 4.18
N ILE A 103 -8.15 23.91 4.92
CA ILE A 103 -8.08 24.09 6.38
C ILE A 103 -6.73 24.72 6.72
N THR A 104 -6.76 25.82 7.44
CA THR A 104 -5.55 26.47 7.97
C THR A 104 -5.53 26.47 9.49
N PHE A 105 -4.33 26.36 10.04
CA PHE A 105 -4.06 26.32 11.48
C PHE A 105 -3.16 27.48 11.87
N ASP A 106 -3.62 28.27 12.83
CA ASP A 106 -2.84 29.33 13.44
C ASP A 106 -2.74 29.06 14.94
N HIS A 107 -1.51 28.85 15.42
CA HIS A 107 -1.21 28.50 16.81
C HIS A 107 -2.08 27.34 17.37
N ALA A 108 -2.27 26.25 16.61
CA ALA A 108 -3.05 25.08 16.99
C ALA A 108 -2.34 24.18 18.03
N ASN A 109 -1.84 24.80 19.10
CA ASN A 109 -1.01 24.22 20.14
C ASN A 109 -1.73 23.24 21.07
N TYR A 110 -3.05 23.08 20.93
CA TYR A 110 -3.82 22.12 21.71
C TYR A 110 -4.40 20.99 20.88
N LEU A 111 -4.32 21.08 19.54
CA LEU A 111 -4.88 20.09 18.64
C LEU A 111 -4.10 18.79 18.74
N ASP A 112 -4.73 17.74 19.26
CA ASP A 112 -4.15 16.40 19.40
C ASP A 112 -4.66 15.41 18.35
N ARG A 113 -5.84 15.67 17.78
CA ARG A 113 -6.48 14.86 16.75
C ARG A 113 -7.22 15.72 15.74
N ILE A 114 -7.14 15.31 14.47
CA ILE A 114 -7.98 15.82 13.40
C ILE A 114 -8.56 14.69 12.53
N ASP A 115 -9.86 14.81 12.23
CA ASP A 115 -10.60 14.08 11.18
C ASP A 115 -11.03 15.08 10.12
N CYS A 116 -10.53 14.92 8.90
CA CYS A 116 -10.97 15.69 7.74
C CYS A 116 -11.09 14.80 6.49
N GLU A 117 -11.45 13.53 6.69
CA GLU A 117 -11.74 12.53 5.66
C GLU A 117 -12.87 12.92 4.71
N GLU A 118 -12.85 12.34 3.51
CA GLU A 118 -13.91 12.48 2.50
C GLU A 118 -14.23 13.94 2.15
N ASN A 119 -13.20 14.76 1.94
CA ASN A 119 -13.31 16.15 1.51
C ASN A 119 -12.57 16.38 0.17
N GLU A 120 -12.29 17.64 -0.16
CA GLU A 120 -11.64 18.04 -1.41
C GLU A 120 -10.36 18.83 -1.13
N LEU A 121 -9.70 18.53 -0.01
CA LEU A 121 -8.44 19.14 0.38
C LEU A 121 -7.35 18.79 -0.63
N THR A 122 -6.57 19.78 -1.02
CA THR A 122 -5.44 19.61 -1.95
C THR A 122 -4.09 19.67 -1.26
N HIS A 123 -4.04 20.24 -0.06
CA HIS A 123 -2.85 20.31 0.78
C HIS A 123 -3.28 20.37 2.25
N LEU A 124 -2.39 19.94 3.15
CA LEU A 124 -2.52 20.13 4.59
C LEU A 124 -1.15 20.48 5.17
N ASP A 125 -1.10 21.56 5.93
CA ASP A 125 0.09 22.03 6.63
C ASP A 125 -0.16 22.04 8.14
N PHE A 126 0.55 21.17 8.86
CA PHE A 126 0.47 21.06 10.32
C PHE A 126 1.67 21.66 11.05
N SER A 127 2.45 22.53 10.41
CA SER A 127 3.57 23.25 11.03
C SER A 127 3.18 24.05 12.28
N ASN A 128 1.92 24.51 12.34
CA ASN A 128 1.34 25.21 13.50
C ASN A 128 0.54 24.31 14.47
N ALA A 129 0.64 22.98 14.35
CA ALA A 129 -0.09 22.02 15.18
C ALA A 129 0.84 20.96 15.86
N PRO A 130 1.85 21.38 16.62
CA PRO A 130 2.93 20.50 17.10
C PRO A 130 2.51 19.44 18.14
N GLN A 131 1.28 19.52 18.66
CA GLN A 131 0.74 18.54 19.62
C GLN A 131 -0.04 17.39 18.97
N LEU A 132 -0.14 17.37 17.63
CA LEU A 132 -0.88 16.32 16.92
C LEU A 132 -0.32 14.93 17.22
N THR A 133 -1.23 14.03 17.53
CA THR A 133 -0.97 12.60 17.78
C THR A 133 -1.69 11.71 16.78
N MET A 134 -2.78 12.19 16.18
CA MET A 134 -3.62 11.45 15.23
C MET A 134 -4.09 12.34 14.09
N ILE A 135 -3.89 11.89 12.85
CA ILE A 135 -4.36 12.57 11.63
C ILE A 135 -5.14 11.58 10.79
N PHE A 136 -6.39 11.89 10.47
CA PHE A 136 -7.24 11.15 9.53
C PHE A 136 -7.66 12.09 8.40
N CYS A 137 -7.00 11.97 7.25
CA CYS A 137 -7.23 12.82 6.07
C CYS A 137 -7.42 12.02 4.77
N HIS A 138 -7.78 10.73 4.91
CA HIS A 138 -8.01 9.85 3.77
C HIS A 138 -9.18 10.30 2.89
N LYS A 139 -9.20 9.86 1.63
CA LYS A 139 -10.22 10.24 0.62
C LYS A 139 -10.30 11.74 0.42
N ASN A 140 -9.17 12.35 0.10
CA ASN A 140 -9.06 13.75 -0.29
C ASN A 140 -8.33 13.82 -1.64
N GLN A 141 -7.82 15.00 -2.00
CA GLN A 141 -7.03 15.23 -3.21
C GLN A 141 -5.64 15.75 -2.87
N LEU A 142 -5.10 15.38 -1.71
CA LEU A 142 -3.85 15.93 -1.17
C LEU A 142 -2.69 15.61 -2.08
N THR A 143 -1.99 16.65 -2.55
CA THR A 143 -0.71 16.53 -3.25
C THR A 143 0.47 16.76 -2.30
N SER A 144 0.22 17.40 -1.15
CA SER A 144 1.18 17.56 -0.07
C SER A 144 0.53 17.41 1.31
N LEU A 145 1.32 16.88 2.26
CA LEU A 145 0.98 16.75 3.67
C LEU A 145 2.24 17.08 4.49
N ASP A 146 2.28 18.26 5.09
CA ASP A 146 3.40 18.66 5.97
C ASP A 146 3.10 18.25 7.41
N ILE A 147 3.85 17.25 7.88
CA ILE A 147 3.84 16.76 9.27
C ILE A 147 5.19 16.98 9.95
N SER A 148 6.05 17.85 9.42
CA SER A 148 7.43 18.02 9.87
C SER A 148 7.52 18.35 11.36
N GLN A 149 6.65 19.24 11.86
CA GLN A 149 6.61 19.67 13.27
C GLN A 149 5.78 18.74 14.19
N CYS A 150 5.23 17.65 13.67
CA CYS A 150 4.32 16.76 14.40
C CYS A 150 5.05 15.55 15.00
N ASP A 151 6.02 15.78 15.89
CA ASP A 151 6.90 14.73 16.43
C ASP A 151 6.21 13.75 17.39
N LYS A 152 4.99 14.09 17.84
CA LYS A 152 4.17 13.26 18.74
C LYS A 152 3.20 12.34 18.01
N LEU A 153 3.25 12.30 16.68
CA LEU A 153 2.37 11.46 15.88
C LEU A 153 2.48 9.98 16.26
N THR A 154 1.32 9.36 16.44
CA THR A 154 1.18 7.93 16.77
C THR A 154 0.38 7.19 15.71
N TRP A 155 -0.51 7.88 15.00
CA TRP A 155 -1.35 7.34 13.94
C TRP A 155 -1.59 8.37 12.84
N VAL A 156 -1.25 8.04 11.61
CA VAL A 156 -1.64 8.81 10.43
C VAL A 156 -2.35 7.90 9.43
N ASN A 157 -3.50 8.34 8.94
CA ASN A 157 -4.15 7.77 7.77
C ASN A 157 -4.35 8.87 6.71
N CYS A 158 -3.58 8.77 5.63
CA CYS A 158 -3.63 9.63 4.46
C CYS A 158 -3.96 8.86 3.17
N SER A 159 -4.61 7.68 3.27
CA SER A 159 -4.94 6.86 2.10
C SER A 159 -5.88 7.55 1.11
N GLU A 160 -5.94 7.07 -0.13
CA GLU A 160 -6.83 7.59 -1.18
C GLU A 160 -6.62 9.11 -1.39
N ASN A 161 -5.40 9.48 -1.75
CA ASN A 161 -4.97 10.85 -2.01
C ASN A 161 -4.06 10.89 -3.26
N LYS A 162 -3.34 11.99 -3.48
CA LYS A 162 -2.44 12.19 -4.63
C LYS A 162 -1.01 12.49 -4.18
N LEU A 163 -0.60 11.98 -3.02
CA LEU A 163 0.74 12.19 -2.48
C LEU A 163 1.75 11.44 -3.35
N SER A 164 2.78 12.16 -3.83
CA SER A 164 3.93 11.54 -4.49
C SER A 164 5.09 11.24 -3.54
N GLN A 165 5.08 11.87 -2.37
CA GLN A 165 6.08 11.72 -1.32
C GLN A 165 5.43 11.94 0.04
N ILE A 166 6.03 11.36 1.08
CA ILE A 166 5.69 11.64 2.47
C ILE A 166 6.94 11.49 3.33
N ASP A 167 7.22 12.50 4.15
CA ASP A 167 8.39 12.49 5.02
C ASP A 167 8.04 11.92 6.40
N LEU A 168 8.57 10.74 6.71
CA LEU A 168 8.48 10.11 8.02
C LEU A 168 9.76 10.25 8.84
N ALA A 169 10.70 11.12 8.41
CA ALA A 169 11.86 11.47 9.20
C ALA A 169 11.42 12.04 10.55
N ASN A 170 12.14 11.64 11.60
CA ASN A 170 11.89 12.09 12.97
C ASN A 170 10.44 11.86 13.43
N LYS A 171 9.86 10.70 13.13
CA LYS A 171 8.56 10.27 13.68
C LYS A 171 8.70 9.06 14.61
N PRO A 172 9.51 9.17 15.68
CA PRO A 172 9.90 8.02 16.50
C PRO A 172 8.74 7.39 17.29
N ALA A 173 7.63 8.11 17.49
CA ALA A 173 6.44 7.61 18.19
C ALA A 173 5.38 7.01 17.25
N LEU A 174 5.56 7.12 15.93
CA LEU A 174 4.57 6.69 14.95
C LEU A 174 4.41 5.17 15.00
N SER A 175 3.20 4.72 15.33
CA SER A 175 2.89 3.31 15.57
C SER A 175 2.02 2.69 14.49
N GLN A 176 1.20 3.50 13.82
CA GLN A 176 0.33 3.09 12.72
C GLN A 176 0.42 4.11 11.59
N PHE A 177 0.71 3.63 10.38
CA PHE A 177 0.80 4.48 9.20
C PHE A 177 0.07 3.84 8.03
N VAL A 178 -0.92 4.55 7.49
CA VAL A 178 -1.75 4.10 6.36
C VAL A 178 -1.66 5.14 5.25
N CYS A 179 -1.06 4.77 4.13
CA CYS A 179 -0.87 5.62 2.95
C CYS A 179 -1.31 4.97 1.63
N SER A 180 -2.03 3.84 1.69
CA SER A 180 -2.54 3.12 0.53
C SER A 180 -3.24 4.04 -0.49
N GLU A 181 -3.23 3.69 -1.77
CA GLU A 181 -3.85 4.47 -2.84
C GLU A 181 -3.28 5.90 -2.94
N ASN A 182 -1.95 6.03 -2.94
CA ASN A 182 -1.21 7.26 -3.23
C ASN A 182 -0.07 6.97 -4.20
N PRO A 183 0.17 7.76 -5.25
CA PRO A 183 1.22 7.50 -6.25
C PRO A 183 2.63 7.85 -5.73
N LEU A 184 3.08 7.20 -4.67
CA LEU A 184 4.38 7.44 -4.04
C LEU A 184 5.53 7.00 -4.96
N THR A 185 6.44 7.92 -5.28
CA THR A 185 7.63 7.60 -6.07
C THR A 185 8.73 6.96 -5.22
N GLU A 186 8.76 7.30 -3.93
CA GLU A 186 9.67 6.76 -2.94
C GLU A 186 8.97 6.68 -1.58
N PHE A 187 9.39 5.73 -0.74
CA PHE A 187 8.87 5.59 0.61
C PHE A 187 9.98 5.18 1.57
N ASN A 188 10.17 5.96 2.63
CA ASN A 188 11.19 5.72 3.64
C ASN A 188 10.58 5.79 5.05
N ALA A 189 10.47 4.63 5.71
CA ALA A 189 9.92 4.51 7.05
C ALA A 189 11.00 4.43 8.15
N SER A 190 12.29 4.69 7.83
CA SER A 190 13.39 4.50 8.79
C SER A 190 13.34 5.41 10.02
N GLY A 191 12.72 6.59 9.89
CA GLY A 191 12.48 7.51 11.00
C GLY A 191 11.34 7.07 11.95
N ALA A 192 10.47 6.16 11.50
CA ALA A 192 9.32 5.64 12.25
C ALA A 192 9.65 4.33 12.98
N THR A 193 10.64 4.36 13.87
CA THR A 193 11.18 3.15 14.51
C THR A 193 10.21 2.41 15.45
N ALA A 194 9.15 3.07 15.92
CA ALA A 194 8.09 2.47 16.74
C ALA A 194 6.92 1.87 15.92
N LEU A 195 7.01 1.85 14.59
CA LEU A 195 5.94 1.39 13.71
C LEU A 195 5.57 -0.07 14.02
N LYS A 196 4.27 -0.31 14.21
CA LYS A 196 3.68 -1.64 14.46
C LYS A 196 2.83 -2.13 13.30
N ALA A 197 2.19 -1.20 12.58
CA ALA A 197 1.39 -1.50 11.39
C ALA A 197 1.70 -0.49 10.27
N LEU A 198 1.93 -1.02 9.08
CA LEU A 198 2.12 -0.25 7.85
C LEU A 198 1.18 -0.75 6.77
N GLU A 199 0.42 0.16 6.17
CA GLU A 199 -0.37 -0.10 4.96
C GLU A 199 0.03 0.88 3.86
N CYS A 200 0.64 0.36 2.79
CA CYS A 200 1.09 1.08 1.60
C CYS A 200 0.68 0.33 0.32
N THR A 201 -0.54 -0.21 0.31
CA THR A 201 -1.11 -0.94 -0.83
C THR A 201 -1.39 0.02 -1.99
N HIS A 202 -1.11 -0.41 -3.22
CA HIS A 202 -1.38 0.41 -4.41
C HIS A 202 -0.68 1.78 -4.38
N CYS A 203 0.61 1.79 -4.06
CA CYS A 203 1.41 3.02 -4.02
C CYS A 203 2.34 3.23 -5.22
N GLY A 204 2.57 2.19 -6.03
CA GLY A 204 3.52 2.22 -7.14
C GLY A 204 4.98 1.97 -6.73
N LEU A 205 5.22 1.45 -5.51
CA LEU A 205 6.56 1.22 -4.98
C LEU A 205 7.29 0.11 -5.74
N THR A 206 8.59 0.28 -5.97
CA THR A 206 9.47 -0.72 -6.61
C THR A 206 10.37 -1.46 -5.63
N SER A 207 10.61 -0.89 -4.45
CA SER A 207 11.32 -1.51 -3.34
C SER A 207 10.73 -1.02 -2.01
N LEU A 208 10.88 -1.81 -0.95
CA LEU A 208 10.45 -1.45 0.39
C LEU A 208 11.43 -2.01 1.43
N ASP A 209 12.14 -1.12 2.11
CA ASP A 209 13.05 -1.47 3.22
C ASP A 209 12.41 -1.13 4.57
N LEU A 210 12.23 -2.17 5.40
CA LEU A 210 11.64 -2.11 6.73
C LEU A 210 12.62 -2.52 7.83
N SER A 211 13.90 -2.67 7.52
CA SER A 211 14.94 -3.15 8.46
C SER A 211 15.09 -2.30 9.72
N ALA A 212 14.71 -1.02 9.65
CA ALA A 212 14.69 -0.09 10.79
C ALA A 212 13.46 -0.30 11.70
N ASN A 213 12.36 -0.89 11.19
CA ASN A 213 11.06 -0.99 11.86
C ASN A 213 10.95 -2.28 12.68
N LYS A 214 11.84 -2.45 13.68
CA LYS A 214 11.96 -3.69 14.48
C LYS A 214 10.73 -4.02 15.35
N GLN A 215 9.82 -3.07 15.52
CA GLN A 215 8.57 -3.24 16.26
C GLN A 215 7.40 -3.68 15.38
N LEU A 216 7.60 -3.79 14.05
CA LEU A 216 6.56 -4.06 13.08
C LEU A 216 5.92 -5.43 13.33
N GLN A 217 4.59 -5.46 13.33
CA GLN A 217 3.76 -6.64 13.55
C GLN A 217 2.99 -7.02 12.28
N GLY A 218 2.55 -6.03 11.51
CA GLY A 218 1.85 -6.23 10.25
C GLY A 218 2.32 -5.27 9.16
N VAL A 219 2.44 -5.77 7.94
CA VAL A 219 2.65 -4.97 6.73
C VAL A 219 1.68 -5.40 5.64
N ALA A 220 0.99 -4.43 5.03
CA ALA A 220 0.26 -4.58 3.78
C ALA A 220 0.89 -3.68 2.72
N CYS A 221 1.54 -4.27 1.74
CA CYS A 221 2.23 -3.60 0.64
C CYS A 221 1.87 -4.25 -0.71
N GLY A 222 0.67 -4.82 -0.80
CA GLY A 222 0.17 -5.46 -2.02
C GLY A 222 -0.08 -4.46 -3.15
N TYR A 223 -0.32 -4.98 -4.36
CA TYR A 223 -0.64 -4.17 -5.55
C TYR A 223 0.40 -3.08 -5.86
N ASN A 224 1.68 -3.38 -5.64
CA ASN A 224 2.80 -2.51 -5.97
C ASN A 224 3.61 -3.11 -7.15
N GLN A 225 4.83 -2.65 -7.32
CA GLN A 225 5.78 -3.15 -8.32
C GLN A 225 7.07 -3.66 -7.63
N LEU A 226 6.95 -4.13 -6.38
CA LEU A 226 8.09 -4.48 -5.54
C LEU A 226 8.87 -5.64 -6.16
N THR A 227 10.15 -5.41 -6.45
CA THR A 227 11.12 -6.46 -6.76
C THR A 227 11.87 -6.92 -5.51
N GLU A 228 11.85 -6.09 -4.46
CA GLU A 228 12.54 -6.33 -3.19
C GLU A 228 11.68 -5.86 -2.02
N LEU A 229 11.59 -6.70 -0.99
CA LEU A 229 10.96 -6.41 0.30
C LEU A 229 11.93 -6.84 1.41
N ILE A 230 12.56 -5.88 2.07
CA ILE A 230 13.57 -6.12 3.11
C ILE A 230 12.89 -6.06 4.47
N THR A 231 12.80 -7.21 5.15
CA THR A 231 12.20 -7.34 6.49
C THR A 231 13.21 -7.80 7.55
N THR A 232 14.50 -7.74 7.23
CA THR A 232 15.58 -8.20 8.09
C THR A 232 15.52 -7.53 9.47
N GLY A 233 15.37 -8.33 10.52
CA GLY A 233 15.29 -7.85 11.90
C GLY A 233 13.88 -7.48 12.38
N CYS A 234 12.85 -7.58 11.54
CA CYS A 234 11.44 -7.45 11.93
C CYS A 234 10.94 -8.73 12.64
N THR A 235 11.58 -9.15 13.73
CA THR A 235 11.30 -10.45 14.38
C THR A 235 9.90 -10.54 15.02
N LYS A 236 9.16 -9.43 15.11
CA LYS A 236 7.78 -9.36 15.61
C LYS A 236 6.72 -9.43 14.51
N LEU A 237 7.14 -9.43 13.24
CA LEU A 237 6.25 -9.43 12.08
C LEU A 237 5.50 -10.77 12.05
N ASN A 238 4.18 -10.68 12.22
CA ASN A 238 3.29 -11.83 12.23
C ASN A 238 2.41 -11.92 10.97
N THR A 239 2.22 -10.80 10.28
CA THR A 239 1.38 -10.71 9.08
C THR A 239 2.09 -9.96 7.97
N ILE A 240 2.19 -10.57 6.80
CA ILE A 240 2.74 -9.96 5.58
C ILE A 240 1.74 -10.16 4.46
N TYR A 241 1.23 -9.06 3.92
CA TYR A 241 0.43 -9.03 2.69
C TYR A 241 1.21 -8.27 1.62
N CYS A 242 1.82 -9.00 0.70
CA CYS A 242 2.63 -8.48 -0.40
C CYS A 242 2.19 -9.01 -1.76
N GLU A 243 0.91 -9.38 -1.88
CA GLU A 243 0.34 -9.91 -3.11
C GLU A 243 0.40 -8.91 -4.27
N ARG A 244 0.42 -9.40 -5.52
CA ARG A 244 0.47 -8.57 -6.73
C ARG A 244 1.65 -7.62 -6.74
N ASN A 245 2.84 -8.22 -6.71
CA ASN A 245 4.14 -7.57 -6.83
C ASN A 245 5.01 -8.35 -7.83
N LYS A 246 6.33 -8.09 -7.83
CA LYS A 246 7.32 -8.74 -8.71
C LYS A 246 8.44 -9.40 -7.89
N LEU A 247 8.13 -9.83 -6.67
CA LEU A 247 9.10 -10.44 -5.77
C LEU A 247 9.54 -11.79 -6.33
N GLN A 248 10.85 -12.02 -6.46
CA GLN A 248 11.41 -13.33 -6.85
C GLN A 248 11.81 -14.20 -5.67
N SER A 249 12.01 -13.57 -4.51
CA SER A 249 12.33 -14.20 -3.24
C SER A 249 11.87 -13.32 -2.09
N LEU A 250 11.74 -13.92 -0.90
CA LEU A 250 11.47 -13.21 0.34
C LEU A 250 12.25 -13.92 1.46
N ASP A 251 13.14 -13.19 2.15
CA ASP A 251 13.89 -13.76 3.26
C ASP A 251 13.01 -13.85 4.51
N LEU A 252 12.76 -15.08 4.96
CA LEU A 252 11.95 -15.39 6.13
C LEU A 252 12.80 -15.78 7.36
N SER A 253 14.13 -15.81 7.23
CA SER A 253 15.05 -16.41 8.22
C SER A 253 15.01 -15.77 9.62
N THR A 254 14.52 -14.53 9.72
CA THR A 254 14.40 -13.81 11.00
C THR A 254 12.95 -13.73 11.52
N LEU A 255 11.97 -14.19 10.76
CA LEU A 255 10.54 -13.95 10.98
C LEU A 255 9.91 -15.05 11.86
N THR A 256 10.45 -15.22 13.07
CA THR A 256 10.03 -16.26 14.03
C THR A 256 8.58 -16.13 14.51
N ALA A 257 8.01 -14.93 14.45
CA ALA A 257 6.63 -14.64 14.81
C ALA A 257 5.64 -14.74 13.63
N LEU A 258 6.10 -15.05 12.42
CA LEU A 258 5.26 -15.08 11.21
C LEU A 258 4.13 -16.10 11.37
N GLN A 259 2.88 -15.64 11.20
CA GLN A 259 1.67 -16.45 11.27
C GLN A 259 0.98 -16.52 9.90
N SER A 260 0.90 -15.38 9.22
CA SER A 260 0.23 -15.24 7.93
C SER A 260 1.14 -14.58 6.88
N LEU A 261 1.25 -15.22 5.71
CA LEU A 261 1.90 -14.67 4.53
C LEU A 261 0.96 -14.78 3.33
N ASN A 262 0.63 -13.64 2.74
CA ASN A 262 0.01 -13.57 1.43
C ASN A 262 1.02 -12.98 0.44
N CYS A 263 1.55 -13.82 -0.45
CA CYS A 263 2.41 -13.40 -1.54
C CYS A 263 1.86 -13.86 -2.91
N TYR A 264 0.55 -14.05 -2.99
CA TYR A 264 -0.19 -14.33 -4.22
C TYR A 264 0.21 -13.40 -5.37
N LEU A 265 0.28 -13.89 -6.61
CA LEU A 265 0.66 -13.09 -7.79
C LEU A 265 2.01 -12.36 -7.58
N ASN A 266 3.07 -13.13 -7.49
CA ASN A 266 4.45 -12.65 -7.52
C ASN A 266 5.28 -13.51 -8.49
N GLU A 267 6.61 -13.41 -8.45
CA GLU A 267 7.53 -14.21 -9.26
C GLU A 267 8.40 -15.12 -8.37
N ILE A 268 7.90 -15.50 -7.18
CA ILE A 268 8.67 -16.19 -6.16
C ILE A 268 9.04 -17.59 -6.66
N THR A 269 10.32 -17.93 -6.54
CA THR A 269 10.86 -19.24 -6.97
C THR A 269 11.11 -20.18 -5.80
N THR A 270 11.32 -19.65 -4.60
CA THR A 270 11.61 -20.42 -3.39
C THR A 270 11.22 -19.64 -2.13
N LEU A 271 10.82 -20.37 -1.09
CA LEU A 271 10.56 -19.87 0.26
C LEU A 271 11.01 -20.92 1.28
N ASP A 272 11.63 -20.47 2.36
CA ASP A 272 12.04 -21.33 3.47
C ASP A 272 11.34 -20.92 4.77
N PHE A 273 10.47 -21.79 5.30
CA PHE A 273 9.74 -21.57 6.54
C PHE A 273 10.45 -22.17 7.77
N SER A 274 11.70 -22.60 7.65
CA SER A 274 12.45 -23.25 8.73
C SER A 274 12.53 -22.44 10.04
N ALA A 275 12.55 -21.10 9.93
CA ALA A 275 12.53 -20.18 11.06
C ALA A 275 11.10 -19.80 11.54
N CYS A 276 10.07 -20.05 10.74
CA CYS A 276 8.70 -19.58 10.94
C CYS A 276 7.85 -20.60 11.71
N SER A 277 8.20 -20.88 12.97
CA SER A 277 7.52 -21.90 13.78
C SER A 277 6.04 -21.63 14.07
N SER A 278 5.59 -20.39 13.88
CA SER A 278 4.20 -19.95 14.15
C SER A 278 3.32 -19.90 12.90
N ALA A 279 3.86 -20.22 11.71
CA ALA A 279 3.15 -20.07 10.45
C ALA A 279 1.96 -21.04 10.35
N HIS A 280 0.81 -20.53 9.93
CA HIS A 280 -0.40 -21.36 9.76
C HIS A 280 -1.32 -20.93 8.62
N GLN A 281 -1.08 -19.79 7.95
CA GLN A 281 -1.91 -19.31 6.85
C GLN A 281 -1.04 -18.73 5.72
N LEU A 282 -0.95 -19.45 4.61
CA LEU A 282 -0.05 -19.14 3.51
C LEU A 282 -0.83 -19.09 2.19
N TYR A 283 -0.72 -18.00 1.45
CA TYR A 283 -1.26 -17.84 0.10
C TYR A 283 -0.12 -17.59 -0.87
N LEU A 284 0.23 -18.61 -1.64
CA LEU A 284 1.42 -18.66 -2.50
C LEU A 284 1.07 -18.83 -3.98
N GLU A 285 -0.21 -18.98 -4.30
CA GLU A 285 -0.69 -19.19 -5.67
C GLU A 285 -0.30 -18.04 -6.61
N ASN A 286 -0.18 -18.36 -7.90
CA ASN A 286 0.40 -17.53 -8.95
C ASN A 286 1.81 -17.04 -8.61
N ASN A 287 2.72 -17.99 -8.44
CA ASN A 287 4.16 -17.76 -8.35
C ASN A 287 4.89 -18.72 -9.30
N LYS A 288 6.22 -18.80 -9.19
CA LYS A 288 7.10 -19.60 -10.07
C LYS A 288 7.85 -20.69 -9.29
N ILE A 289 7.21 -21.29 -8.29
CA ILE A 289 7.83 -22.28 -7.41
C ILE A 289 7.87 -23.64 -8.12
N SER A 290 9.08 -24.06 -8.51
CA SER A 290 9.28 -25.35 -9.19
C SER A 290 8.95 -26.55 -8.28
N ARG A 291 8.78 -27.75 -8.87
CA ARG A 291 8.49 -28.99 -8.12
C ARG A 291 9.50 -29.26 -7.01
N GLU A 292 10.78 -29.08 -7.31
CA GLU A 292 11.88 -29.28 -6.36
C GLU A 292 11.81 -28.26 -5.21
N GLN A 293 11.59 -26.99 -5.54
CA GLN A 293 11.50 -25.93 -4.54
C GLN A 293 10.22 -26.05 -3.69
N MET A 294 9.12 -26.49 -4.28
CA MET A 294 7.88 -26.77 -3.54
C MET A 294 8.09 -27.93 -2.56
N LEU A 295 8.81 -28.99 -2.95
CA LEU A 295 9.18 -30.08 -2.05
C LEU A 295 10.07 -29.60 -0.89
N ALA A 296 11.03 -28.71 -1.16
CA ALA A 296 11.85 -28.10 -0.11
C ALA A 296 11.02 -27.23 0.84
N LEU A 297 10.12 -26.41 0.30
CA LEU A 297 9.21 -25.54 1.04
C LEU A 297 8.30 -26.34 1.98
N VAL A 298 7.60 -27.36 1.48
CA VAL A 298 6.69 -28.14 2.34
C VAL A 298 7.43 -28.92 3.42
N LYS A 299 8.70 -29.28 3.20
CA LYS A 299 9.57 -29.91 4.21
C LYS A 299 9.93 -28.92 5.32
N SER A 300 10.11 -27.64 5.01
CA SER A 300 10.45 -26.60 5.99
C SER A 300 9.24 -26.05 6.77
N LEU A 301 8.00 -26.31 6.33
CA LEU A 301 6.80 -25.94 7.07
C LEU A 301 6.81 -26.49 8.52
N PRO A 302 6.29 -25.73 9.50
CA PRO A 302 6.17 -26.20 10.87
C PRO A 302 5.14 -27.32 10.99
N ILE A 303 5.33 -28.21 11.98
CA ILE A 303 4.31 -29.17 12.39
C ILE A 303 3.28 -28.41 13.22
N THR A 304 2.03 -28.38 12.78
CA THR A 304 0.95 -27.70 13.53
C THR A 304 0.19 -28.69 14.41
N SER A 305 -0.36 -28.24 15.53
CA SER A 305 -1.03 -29.16 16.48
C SER A 305 -2.28 -29.77 15.86
N ALA A 306 -2.40 -31.10 15.90
CA ALA A 306 -3.61 -31.84 15.50
C ALA A 306 -4.87 -31.47 16.32
N ASN A 307 -4.70 -30.75 17.44
CA ASN A 307 -5.77 -30.30 18.34
C ASN A 307 -6.30 -28.89 18.01
N ALA A 308 -5.79 -28.24 16.96
CA ALA A 308 -6.38 -26.98 16.49
C ALA A 308 -7.77 -27.26 15.89
N GLU A 309 -8.75 -26.40 16.15
CA GLU A 309 -10.12 -26.55 15.61
C GLU A 309 -10.15 -26.66 14.07
N LYS A 310 -9.09 -26.17 13.39
CA LYS A 310 -8.87 -26.28 11.95
C LYS A 310 -7.38 -26.49 11.65
N PRO A 311 -7.04 -27.28 10.60
CA PRO A 311 -5.66 -27.40 10.13
C PRO A 311 -5.12 -26.05 9.63
N ALA A 312 -3.79 -25.90 9.66
CA ALA A 312 -3.11 -24.80 8.97
C ALA A 312 -3.42 -24.83 7.47
N GLN A 313 -3.33 -23.71 6.77
CA GLN A 313 -3.74 -23.58 5.38
C GLN A 313 -2.61 -23.09 4.50
N ILE A 314 -2.40 -23.77 3.38
CA ILE A 314 -1.48 -23.34 2.32
C ILE A 314 -2.18 -23.43 0.97
N ALA A 315 -2.39 -22.29 0.32
CA ALA A 315 -2.85 -22.21 -1.06
C ALA A 315 -1.64 -22.15 -1.99
N VAL A 316 -1.58 -23.05 -2.97
CA VAL A 316 -0.40 -23.26 -3.81
C VAL A 316 -0.67 -23.14 -5.31
N TYR A 317 -1.94 -23.13 -5.70
CA TYR A 317 -2.37 -23.20 -7.10
C TYR A 317 -3.62 -22.36 -7.32
N ASP A 318 -3.70 -21.64 -8.43
CA ASP A 318 -4.89 -20.91 -8.89
C ASP A 318 -5.34 -21.45 -10.26
N GLU A 319 -6.47 -22.16 -10.28
CA GLU A 319 -7.05 -22.71 -11.52
C GLU A 319 -7.70 -21.62 -12.40
N SER A 320 -7.95 -20.44 -11.83
CA SER A 320 -8.57 -19.32 -12.55
C SER A 320 -7.57 -18.47 -13.33
N TYR A 321 -6.26 -18.69 -13.13
CA TYR A 321 -5.22 -17.84 -13.68
C TYR A 321 -4.31 -18.62 -14.65
N PRO A 322 -4.17 -18.19 -15.92
CA PRO A 322 -3.46 -18.95 -16.96
C PRO A 322 -1.93 -18.92 -16.84
N LEU A 323 -1.40 -18.12 -15.90
CA LEU A 323 0.03 -17.88 -15.66
C LEU A 323 0.53 -18.53 -14.35
N GLU A 324 -0.25 -19.42 -13.75
CA GLU A 324 0.21 -20.20 -12.60
C GLU A 324 1.36 -21.12 -12.99
N GLU A 325 2.54 -20.90 -12.41
CA GLU A 325 3.76 -21.68 -12.67
C GLU A 325 4.21 -22.52 -11.47
N ASN A 326 3.51 -22.42 -10.33
CA ASN A 326 3.78 -23.28 -9.19
C ASN A 326 3.52 -24.76 -9.53
N VAL A 327 4.41 -25.65 -9.11
CA VAL A 327 4.25 -27.10 -9.26
C VAL A 327 4.23 -27.76 -7.90
N CYS A 328 3.04 -28.11 -7.41
CA CYS A 328 2.85 -28.85 -6.17
C CYS A 328 2.41 -30.29 -6.48
N SER A 329 3.32 -31.26 -6.27
CA SER A 329 3.09 -32.67 -6.57
C SER A 329 2.23 -33.36 -5.49
N LYS A 330 1.69 -34.55 -5.80
CA LYS A 330 1.03 -35.42 -4.81
C LYS A 330 1.91 -35.72 -3.60
N GLU A 331 3.22 -35.90 -3.82
CA GLU A 331 4.21 -36.09 -2.76
C GLU A 331 4.30 -34.86 -1.85
N ALA A 332 4.42 -33.65 -2.43
CA ALA A 332 4.48 -32.41 -1.65
C ALA A 332 3.20 -32.20 -0.82
N VAL A 333 2.04 -32.50 -1.40
CA VAL A 333 0.75 -32.47 -0.71
C VAL A 333 0.74 -33.42 0.49
N GLN A 334 1.23 -34.65 0.33
CA GLN A 334 1.29 -35.61 1.43
C GLN A 334 2.19 -35.12 2.56
N ILE A 335 3.38 -34.61 2.25
CA ILE A 335 4.31 -34.06 3.25
C ILE A 335 3.66 -32.93 4.05
N ALA A 336 2.94 -32.02 3.38
CA ALA A 336 2.24 -30.93 4.06
C ALA A 336 1.10 -31.45 4.97
N ARG A 337 0.30 -32.41 4.47
CA ARG A 337 -0.79 -33.02 5.25
C ARG A 337 -0.29 -33.78 6.48
N ASP A 338 0.86 -34.46 6.39
CA ASP A 338 1.50 -35.14 7.54
C ASP A 338 1.93 -34.15 8.63
N LYS A 339 2.15 -32.87 8.26
CA LYS A 339 2.40 -31.74 9.18
C LYS A 339 1.12 -31.01 9.61
N ASN A 340 -0.05 -31.56 9.30
CA ASN A 340 -1.39 -31.01 9.57
C ASN A 340 -1.71 -29.70 8.81
N TRP A 341 -1.23 -29.59 7.56
CA TRP A 341 -1.61 -28.53 6.63
C TRP A 341 -2.67 -28.99 5.63
N ALA A 342 -3.76 -28.24 5.52
CA ALA A 342 -4.70 -28.28 4.42
C ALA A 342 -4.09 -27.57 3.20
N VAL A 343 -3.77 -28.34 2.16
CA VAL A 343 -3.31 -27.80 0.88
C VAL A 343 -4.50 -27.46 0.01
N LEU A 344 -4.54 -26.22 -0.48
CA LEU A 344 -5.66 -25.61 -1.16
C LEU A 344 -5.27 -25.12 -2.55
N TYR A 345 -6.28 -25.01 -3.41
CA TYR A 345 -6.20 -24.26 -4.66
C TYR A 345 -7.40 -23.33 -4.80
N TYR A 346 -7.22 -22.24 -5.55
CA TYR A 346 -8.27 -21.30 -5.87
C TYR A 346 -9.01 -21.72 -7.14
N THR A 347 -10.32 -21.94 -7.05
CA THR A 347 -11.14 -22.43 -8.15
C THR A 347 -11.64 -21.30 -9.05
N LYS A 348 -12.09 -21.64 -10.26
CA LYS A 348 -12.76 -20.70 -11.18
C LYS A 348 -14.03 -20.05 -10.60
N ASP A 349 -14.67 -20.73 -9.64
CA ASP A 349 -15.83 -20.21 -8.90
C ASP A 349 -15.45 -19.26 -7.75
N LYS A 350 -14.19 -18.82 -7.69
CA LYS A 350 -13.65 -17.87 -6.70
C LYS A 350 -13.73 -18.37 -5.27
N LYS A 351 -13.40 -19.65 -5.05
CA LYS A 351 -13.38 -20.28 -3.73
C LYS A 351 -12.14 -21.14 -3.56
N TYR A 352 -11.69 -21.31 -2.32
CA TYR A 352 -10.66 -22.29 -2.00
C TYR A 352 -11.27 -23.69 -1.87
N ALA A 353 -10.62 -24.67 -2.49
CA ALA A 353 -10.97 -26.08 -2.42
C ALA A 353 -9.73 -26.94 -2.13
N PRO A 354 -9.89 -28.16 -1.58
CA PRO A 354 -8.77 -29.06 -1.33
C PRO A 354 -7.99 -29.39 -2.61
N TYR A 355 -6.67 -29.19 -2.59
CA TYR A 355 -5.77 -29.54 -3.68
C TYR A 355 -5.14 -30.90 -3.43
N ASN A 356 -5.15 -31.76 -4.46
CA ASN A 356 -4.65 -33.13 -4.37
C ASN A 356 -3.26 -33.34 -5.00
N GLY A 357 -2.67 -32.31 -5.59
CA GLY A 357 -1.35 -32.39 -6.23
C GLY A 357 -1.43 -32.71 -7.72
N ALA A 358 -0.46 -32.20 -8.48
CA ALA A 358 -0.24 -32.58 -9.87
C ALA A 358 0.42 -33.96 -9.96
N ASP A 359 0.06 -34.73 -11.00
CA ASP A 359 0.75 -35.97 -11.39
C ASP A 359 1.99 -35.65 -12.24
N ASP A 360 3.05 -36.47 -12.10
CA ASP A 360 4.35 -36.28 -12.77
C ASP A 360 4.26 -36.27 -14.33
N GLN A 361 3.12 -36.64 -14.92
CA GLN A 361 2.92 -36.66 -16.37
C GLN A 361 1.98 -35.57 -16.92
N ASN A 362 1.35 -34.76 -16.08
CA ASN A 362 0.32 -33.79 -16.49
C ASN A 362 0.60 -32.39 -15.95
N ILE A 363 1.79 -31.85 -16.23
CA ILE A 363 1.87 -30.40 -16.38
C ILE A 363 1.51 -30.12 -17.84
N GLU A 364 0.22 -30.12 -18.18
CA GLU A 364 -0.22 -29.42 -19.38
C GLU A 364 0.10 -27.95 -19.15
N ARG A 365 1.32 -27.55 -19.54
CA ARG A 365 1.70 -26.15 -19.63
C ARG A 365 1.04 -25.64 -20.90
N PRO A 366 0.04 -24.74 -20.85
CA PRO A 366 -0.24 -23.92 -22.01
C PRO A 366 1.05 -23.16 -22.33
N TRP A 367 1.67 -23.49 -23.46
CA TRP A 367 2.87 -22.82 -23.93
C TRP A 367 2.59 -21.31 -24.04
N GLN A 368 3.21 -20.51 -23.18
CA GLN A 368 3.13 -19.05 -23.23
C GLN A 368 4.41 -18.50 -23.84
N ALA A 369 4.33 -18.18 -25.12
CA ALA A 369 5.45 -17.67 -25.88
C ALA A 369 5.83 -16.24 -25.49
N THR A 370 7.08 -16.03 -25.07
CA THR A 370 7.73 -14.74 -25.24
C THR A 370 8.15 -14.61 -26.70
N LYS A 371 7.24 -14.13 -27.57
CA LYS A 371 7.44 -13.77 -28.99
C LYS A 371 8.68 -14.40 -29.68
N PRO A 372 8.56 -15.56 -30.35
CA PRO A 372 9.63 -16.07 -31.20
C PRO A 372 9.87 -15.07 -32.32
N ILE A 373 11.06 -14.48 -32.36
CA ILE A 373 11.49 -13.68 -33.49
C ILE A 373 12.35 -14.57 -34.37
N VAL A 374 11.83 -14.88 -35.56
CA VAL A 374 12.55 -15.59 -36.61
C VAL A 374 13.26 -14.54 -37.45
N TYR A 375 14.58 -14.48 -37.37
CA TYR A 375 15.38 -13.70 -38.32
C TYR A 375 16.00 -14.64 -39.37
N PRO A 376 15.91 -14.31 -40.66
CA PRO A 376 16.71 -14.99 -41.67
C PRO A 376 18.17 -14.57 -41.49
N THR A 377 19.06 -15.50 -41.14
CA THR A 377 20.50 -15.28 -41.27
C THR A 377 20.85 -15.34 -42.76
N VAL A 378 21.41 -14.25 -43.29
CA VAL A 378 21.50 -13.90 -44.71
C VAL A 378 22.36 -14.87 -45.56
N THR A 379 22.88 -15.95 -44.99
CA THR A 379 23.79 -16.88 -45.69
C THR A 379 23.72 -18.34 -45.23
N SER A 380 22.85 -18.72 -44.30
CA SER A 380 22.79 -20.10 -43.78
C SER A 380 21.45 -20.76 -44.12
N GLN A 381 21.50 -22.03 -44.53
CA GLN A 381 20.35 -22.88 -44.84
C GLN A 381 19.52 -23.25 -43.57
N SER A 382 19.50 -22.38 -42.57
CA SER A 382 18.94 -22.63 -41.26
C SER A 382 18.25 -21.38 -40.71
N LEU A 383 17.12 -21.56 -40.03
CA LEU A 383 16.39 -20.52 -39.32
C LEU A 383 16.67 -20.64 -37.82
N HIS A 384 17.03 -19.54 -37.16
CA HIS A 384 17.19 -19.54 -35.70
C HIS A 384 15.85 -19.33 -35.00
N LEU A 385 15.59 -20.14 -33.97
CA LEU A 385 14.45 -20.04 -33.07
C LEU A 385 14.96 -19.46 -31.75
N THR A 386 14.35 -18.36 -31.30
CA THR A 386 14.78 -17.63 -30.08
C THR A 386 14.19 -18.20 -28.78
N ASP A 387 13.36 -19.24 -28.86
CA ASP A 387 12.84 -19.99 -27.71
C ASP A 387 13.05 -21.50 -27.92
N PRO A 388 14.08 -22.10 -27.28
CA PRO A 388 14.41 -23.53 -27.41
C PRO A 388 13.28 -24.47 -26.98
N ASN A 389 12.32 -23.99 -26.18
CA ASN A 389 11.31 -24.82 -25.55
C ASN A 389 9.99 -24.86 -26.32
N VAL A 390 9.97 -24.42 -27.59
CA VAL A 390 8.78 -24.53 -28.43
C VAL A 390 8.43 -26.01 -28.65
N PRO A 391 7.20 -26.46 -28.32
CA PRO A 391 6.86 -27.88 -28.38
C PRO A 391 6.82 -28.41 -29.81
N SER A 392 6.41 -27.58 -30.77
CA SER A 392 6.41 -27.92 -32.19
C SER A 392 6.40 -26.69 -33.08
N VAL A 393 6.97 -26.84 -34.28
CA VAL A 393 6.91 -25.86 -35.36
C VAL A 393 6.36 -26.52 -36.62
N THR A 394 5.42 -25.85 -37.29
CA THR A 394 4.85 -26.31 -38.57
C THR A 394 5.14 -25.29 -39.67
N CYS A 395 5.55 -25.79 -40.84
CA CYS A 395 5.84 -24.99 -42.02
C CYS A 395 4.77 -25.21 -43.10
N TYR A 396 4.34 -24.12 -43.73
CA TYR A 396 3.36 -24.09 -44.80
C TYR A 396 3.87 -23.28 -46.00
N THR A 397 3.30 -23.53 -47.17
CA THR A 397 3.38 -22.59 -48.30
C THR A 397 2.53 -21.35 -48.01
N VAL A 398 2.77 -20.26 -48.74
CA VAL A 398 1.94 -19.04 -48.65
C VAL A 398 0.48 -19.25 -49.06
N THR A 399 0.16 -20.35 -49.76
CA THR A 399 -1.22 -20.74 -50.10
C THR A 399 -1.86 -21.65 -49.04
N GLY A 400 -1.14 -21.96 -47.95
CA GLY A 400 -1.64 -22.74 -46.82
C GLY A 400 -1.45 -24.25 -46.94
N GLU A 401 -0.67 -24.74 -47.90
CA GLU A 401 -0.34 -26.16 -48.01
C GLU A 401 0.70 -26.54 -46.94
N HIS A 402 0.45 -27.63 -46.21
CA HIS A 402 1.36 -28.16 -45.20
C HIS A 402 2.61 -28.76 -45.83
N LEU A 403 3.79 -28.41 -45.31
CA LEU A 403 5.07 -28.94 -45.78
C LEU A 403 5.67 -29.93 -44.78
N PHE A 404 5.81 -29.51 -43.52
CA PHE A 404 6.33 -30.36 -42.45
C PHE A 404 5.96 -29.84 -41.07
N THR A 405 6.02 -30.73 -40.07
CA THR A 405 5.94 -30.40 -38.65
C THR A 405 7.10 -31.06 -37.93
N ILE A 406 7.78 -30.32 -37.06
CA ILE A 406 8.87 -30.81 -36.22
C ILE A 406 8.48 -30.62 -34.77
N SER A 407 8.54 -31.70 -34.01
CA SER A 407 8.43 -31.68 -32.55
C SER A 407 9.81 -31.40 -31.95
N ASP A 408 9.87 -30.51 -30.97
CA ASP A 408 11.11 -30.12 -30.26
C ASP A 408 12.27 -29.71 -31.21
N PRO A 409 12.12 -28.59 -31.95
CA PRO A 409 13.07 -28.20 -32.99
C PRO A 409 14.40 -27.64 -32.47
N GLY A 410 14.56 -27.44 -31.16
CA GLY A 410 15.71 -26.75 -30.57
C GLY A 410 15.89 -25.32 -31.08
N ASP A 411 17.14 -24.85 -31.17
CA ASP A 411 17.47 -23.44 -31.48
C ASP A 411 17.57 -23.14 -32.99
N THR A 412 17.56 -24.16 -33.85
CA THR A 412 17.77 -24.00 -35.30
C THR A 412 16.98 -25.00 -36.12
N LEU A 413 16.30 -24.52 -37.16
CA LEU A 413 15.57 -25.31 -38.13
C LEU A 413 16.31 -25.35 -39.48
N ASP A 414 16.66 -26.54 -39.97
CA ASP A 414 17.22 -26.71 -41.32
C ASP A 414 16.12 -26.57 -42.39
N VAL A 415 16.33 -25.65 -43.33
CA VAL A 415 15.43 -25.36 -44.47
C VAL A 415 16.13 -25.56 -45.82
N SER A 416 17.28 -26.22 -45.85
CA SER A 416 18.10 -26.48 -47.04
C SER A 416 17.35 -27.21 -48.17
N THR A 417 16.34 -28.00 -47.81
CA THR A 417 15.55 -28.82 -48.73
C THR A 417 14.40 -28.05 -49.40
N LEU A 418 14.02 -26.87 -48.87
CA LEU A 418 12.94 -26.06 -49.41
C LEU A 418 13.40 -25.24 -50.64
N PRO A 419 12.65 -25.23 -51.76
CA PRO A 419 12.99 -24.43 -52.93
C PRO A 419 12.91 -22.92 -52.66
N GLU A 420 13.46 -22.11 -53.56
CA GLU A 420 13.29 -20.65 -53.50
C GLU A 420 11.81 -20.26 -53.49
N GLY A 421 11.44 -19.37 -52.59
CA GLY A 421 10.05 -19.00 -52.38
C GLY A 421 9.77 -18.43 -51.00
N ALA A 422 8.52 -18.00 -50.81
CA ALA A 422 8.01 -17.53 -49.53
C ALA A 422 7.25 -18.65 -48.80
N TYR A 423 7.41 -18.70 -47.49
CA TYR A 423 6.83 -19.73 -46.63
C TYR A 423 6.29 -19.12 -45.34
N ILE A 424 5.39 -19.84 -44.69
CA ILE A 424 4.80 -19.48 -43.40
C ILE A 424 5.27 -20.50 -42.36
N LEU A 425 5.79 -20.00 -41.25
CA LEU A 425 6.19 -20.80 -40.09
C LEU A 425 5.23 -20.50 -38.94
N GLN A 426 4.64 -21.54 -38.36
CA GLN A 426 3.74 -21.47 -37.23
C GLN A 426 4.36 -22.18 -36.01
N ALA A 427 4.40 -21.47 -34.88
CA ALA A 427 4.81 -21.95 -33.57
C ALA A 427 3.69 -21.60 -32.57
N GLY A 428 2.89 -22.60 -32.16
CA GLY A 428 1.65 -22.35 -31.41
C GLY A 428 0.72 -21.35 -32.12
N ASP A 429 0.35 -20.26 -31.43
CA ASP A 429 -0.48 -19.17 -31.99
C ASP A 429 0.31 -18.13 -32.80
N LEU A 430 1.64 -18.25 -32.85
CA LEU A 430 2.50 -17.28 -33.54
C LEU A 430 2.78 -17.73 -34.97
N VAL A 431 2.63 -16.80 -35.90
CA VAL A 431 2.81 -17.02 -37.33
C VAL A 431 3.79 -16.00 -37.87
N THR A 432 4.81 -16.45 -38.60
CA THR A 432 5.78 -15.58 -39.26
C THR A 432 6.02 -16.01 -40.70
N ARG A 433 6.33 -15.06 -41.56
CA ARG A 433 6.68 -15.31 -42.96
C ARG A 433 8.19 -15.23 -43.12
N PHE A 434 8.77 -16.17 -43.85
CA PHE A 434 10.17 -16.12 -44.28
C PHE A 434 10.30 -16.36 -45.78
N GLU A 435 11.43 -15.94 -46.36
CA GLU A 435 11.74 -16.13 -47.77
C GLU A 435 13.08 -16.83 -47.93
N ILE A 436 13.13 -17.80 -48.84
CA ILE A 436 14.36 -18.42 -49.31
C ILE A 436 14.70 -17.77 -50.65
N ARG A 437 15.83 -17.07 -50.69
CA ARG A 437 16.45 -16.52 -51.91
C ARG A 437 17.82 -17.18 -52.04
N ARG A 438 18.09 -17.91 -53.13
CA ARG A 438 19.40 -18.54 -53.36
C ARG A 438 20.20 -17.79 -54.41
#